data_AF-A0A1Y1IF94-F1
#
_entry.id   AF-A0A1Y1IF94-F1
#
_cell.length_a   1.000
_cell.length_b   1.000
_cell.length_c   1.000
_cell.angle_alpha   90.00
_cell.angle_beta   90.00
_cell.angle_gamma   90.00
#
_symmetry.space_group_name_H-M   'P 1'
#
loop_
_entity.id
_entity.type
_entity.pdbx_description
1 polymer ?
#
loop_
_entity_poly.entity_id
_entity_poly.type
_entity_poly.pdbx_seq_one_letter_code
_entity_poly.pdbx_strand_id
1 'polypeptide(L)'
;MSRASIIFLLAVVVCSFVATYNAINMALGHMRATIGAHQDADWEANREGTFHGASETLGKKLQGTWKTSRKEGQGSGAVDAVIPRPKDKVQKGEKRLFHVAVTTNESPYNRWQCRIHYYWYKQMKDREGSEMGGFTRILHSGKPDHMMDEIPTFVVDPLPEGMDKGYVVLNRPWAFQQWLEQAEIEEEYILMAEPDHVFVRPMPNLAADFMPAAYPFFYIEPKKYETLLRRYYPKDKGPITNIDPIGNSPVIIKKTDLQQIAPTWKNVSIAFKNDEEVDKAFGWVLEMYAYAVASALHGVSHILRQDFMVQPPFSTELDGAYIIHYTYGCDYNMKGELTYGKIGEWRFDKRSFSGGAIPRNMPMPPKGVPETVVRLVEMVNEATANIPGWEEGQQR
;
A
#
# COMPACT_ATOMS: atom_id res chain seq x y z
N MET A 1 -38.86 32.77 45.29
CA MET A 1 -38.21 31.45 45.26
C MET A 1 -37.02 31.47 46.22
N SER A 2 -36.79 30.41 47.00
CA SER A 2 -35.63 30.35 47.90
C SER A 2 -34.33 30.19 47.11
N ARG A 3 -33.18 30.63 47.67
CA ARG A 3 -31.85 30.45 47.04
C ARG A 3 -31.58 28.98 46.69
N ALA A 4 -32.06 28.04 47.49
CA ALA A 4 -31.93 26.61 47.23
C ALA A 4 -32.71 26.16 45.98
N SER A 5 -33.92 26.69 45.77
CA SER A 5 -34.73 26.39 44.57
C SER A 5 -34.10 26.95 43.28
N ILE A 6 -33.40 28.07 43.35
CA ILE A 6 -32.72 28.69 42.19
C ILE A 6 -31.47 27.88 41.82
N ILE A 7 -30.68 27.45 42.82
CA ILE A 7 -29.48 26.61 42.60
C ILE A 7 -29.88 25.25 42.02
N PHE A 8 -30.96 24.65 42.52
CA PHE A 8 -31.46 23.38 41.99
C PHE A 8 -31.95 23.52 40.53
N LEU A 9 -32.65 24.60 40.20
CA LEU A 9 -33.07 24.86 38.81
C LEU A 9 -31.86 25.06 37.88
N LEU A 10 -30.86 25.82 38.32
CA LEU A 10 -29.62 26.03 37.55
C LEU A 10 -28.86 24.73 37.32
N ALA A 11 -28.75 23.86 38.33
CA ALA A 11 -28.10 22.56 38.19
C ALA A 11 -28.82 21.65 37.19
N VAL A 12 -30.16 21.60 37.23
CA VAL A 12 -30.97 20.81 36.28
C VAL A 12 -30.83 21.34 34.85
N VAL A 13 -30.80 22.66 34.67
CA VAL A 13 -30.61 23.29 33.36
C VAL A 13 -29.21 23.01 32.82
N VAL A 14 -28.15 23.18 33.63
CA VAL A 14 -26.77 22.89 33.21
C VAL A 14 -26.58 21.41 32.87
N CYS A 15 -27.09 20.48 33.68
CA CYS A 15 -27.02 19.06 33.36
C CYS A 15 -27.76 18.71 32.07
N SER A 16 -28.91 19.32 31.82
CA SER A 16 -29.66 19.13 30.56
C SER A 16 -28.89 19.67 29.35
N PHE A 17 -28.23 20.82 29.48
CA PHE A 17 -27.39 21.38 28.42
C PHE A 17 -26.15 20.51 28.13
N VAL A 18 -25.47 20.01 29.16
CA VAL A 18 -24.30 19.13 28.98
C VAL A 18 -24.69 17.80 28.34
N ALA A 19 -25.81 17.20 28.76
CA ALA A 19 -26.32 15.97 28.16
C ALA A 19 -26.70 16.16 26.69
N THR A 20 -27.35 17.29 26.36
CA THR A 20 -27.73 17.64 24.99
C THR A 20 -26.49 17.92 24.12
N TYR A 21 -25.50 18.64 24.65
CA TYR A 21 -24.23 18.92 23.96
C TYR A 21 -23.44 17.64 23.66
N ASN A 22 -23.35 16.72 24.62
CA ASN A 22 -22.67 15.43 24.42
C ASN A 22 -23.42 14.55 23.41
N ALA A 23 -24.75 14.51 23.45
CA ALA A 23 -25.55 13.78 22.47
C ALA A 23 -25.38 14.32 21.04
N ILE A 24 -25.34 15.65 20.89
CA ILE A 24 -25.08 16.32 19.60
C ILE A 24 -23.68 16.01 19.09
N ASN A 25 -22.65 16.09 19.94
CA ASN A 25 -21.28 15.76 19.53
C ASN A 25 -21.12 14.28 19.16
N MET A 26 -21.80 13.37 19.86
CA MET A 26 -21.77 11.94 19.54
C MET A 26 -22.50 11.65 18.22
N ALA A 27 -23.62 12.33 17.96
CA ALA A 27 -24.34 12.26 16.70
C ALA A 27 -23.54 12.87 15.53
N LEU A 28 -22.86 14.00 15.74
CA LEU A 28 -21.95 14.61 14.77
C LEU A 28 -20.72 13.74 14.51
N GLY A 29 -20.20 13.06 15.53
CA GLY A 29 -19.11 12.08 15.39
C GLY A 29 -19.53 10.88 14.55
N HIS A 30 -20.71 10.30 14.81
CA HIS A 30 -21.28 9.23 13.97
C HIS A 30 -21.56 9.71 12.55
N MET A 31 -22.10 10.92 12.39
CA MET A 31 -22.38 11.49 11.07
C MET A 31 -21.09 11.72 10.27
N ARG A 32 -20.01 12.20 10.92
CA ARG A 32 -18.68 12.35 10.30
C ARG A 32 -18.05 10.99 9.93
N ALA A 33 -18.17 9.98 10.79
CA ALA A 33 -17.68 8.63 10.50
C ALA A 33 -18.44 7.99 9.33
N THR A 34 -19.77 8.16 9.28
CA THR A 34 -20.62 7.68 8.19
C THR A 34 -20.38 8.45 6.90
N ILE A 35 -20.19 9.77 6.94
CA ILE A 35 -19.81 10.58 5.76
C ILE A 35 -18.43 10.20 5.25
N GLY A 36 -17.45 9.98 6.13
CA GLY A 36 -16.11 9.51 5.76
C GLY A 36 -16.13 8.10 5.13
N ALA A 37 -16.90 7.17 5.72
CA ALA A 37 -17.07 5.83 5.17
C ALA A 37 -17.81 5.81 3.82
N HIS A 38 -18.81 6.69 3.64
CA HIS A 38 -19.47 6.88 2.35
C HIS A 38 -18.56 7.55 1.33
N GLN A 39 -17.71 8.50 1.72
CA GLN A 39 -16.76 9.15 0.81
C GLN A 39 -15.63 8.22 0.38
N ASP A 40 -15.11 7.36 1.26
CA ASP A 40 -14.14 6.32 0.92
C ASP A 40 -14.77 5.26 -0.02
N ALA A 41 -16.01 4.85 0.25
CA ALA A 41 -16.76 3.92 -0.59
C ALA A 41 -17.18 4.52 -1.94
N ASP A 42 -17.59 5.80 -1.99
CA ASP A 42 -17.99 6.51 -3.21
C ASP A 42 -16.77 6.90 -4.07
N TRP A 43 -15.63 7.21 -3.44
CA TRP A 43 -14.35 7.37 -4.12
C TRP A 43 -13.90 6.06 -4.77
N GLU A 44 -14.01 4.94 -4.05
CA GLU A 44 -13.67 3.61 -4.57
C GLU A 44 -14.73 3.06 -5.56
N ALA A 45 -15.98 3.50 -5.49
CA ALA A 45 -17.02 3.20 -6.48
C ALA A 45 -16.87 4.05 -7.76
N ASN A 46 -16.42 5.31 -7.66
CA ASN A 46 -16.02 6.10 -8.84
C ASN A 46 -14.78 5.53 -9.53
N ARG A 47 -13.92 4.82 -8.78
CA ARG A 47 -12.88 3.94 -9.34
C ARG A 47 -13.49 2.75 -10.09
N GLU A 48 -14.63 2.16 -9.67
CA GLU A 48 -15.30 1.09 -10.45
C GLU A 48 -15.81 1.55 -11.82
N GLY A 49 -16.34 2.78 -11.95
CA GLY A 49 -16.82 3.33 -13.23
C GLY A 49 -15.71 3.50 -14.27
N THR A 50 -14.49 3.84 -13.82
CA THR A 50 -13.28 3.89 -14.67
C THR A 50 -12.62 2.52 -14.83
N PHE A 51 -12.76 1.60 -13.85
CA PHE A 51 -12.23 0.25 -13.90
C PHE A 51 -13.03 -0.72 -14.77
N HIS A 52 -14.34 -0.58 -14.96
CA HIS A 52 -15.09 -1.48 -15.85
C HIS A 52 -14.61 -1.36 -17.30
N GLY A 53 -14.25 -0.16 -17.77
CA GLY A 53 -13.63 0.05 -19.09
C GLY A 53 -12.14 -0.34 -19.15
N ALA A 54 -11.40 -0.14 -18.05
CA ALA A 54 -9.97 -0.48 -17.99
C ALA A 54 -9.72 -1.99 -17.82
N SER A 55 -10.48 -2.70 -16.98
CA SER A 55 -10.31 -4.11 -16.61
C SER A 55 -10.32 -5.07 -17.80
N GLU A 56 -11.25 -4.89 -18.74
CA GLU A 56 -11.33 -5.76 -19.92
C GLU A 56 -10.12 -5.55 -20.86
N THR A 57 -9.69 -4.30 -21.02
CA THR A 57 -8.52 -3.93 -21.83
C THR A 57 -7.22 -4.33 -21.15
N LEU A 58 -7.15 -4.20 -19.82
CA LEU A 58 -5.99 -4.50 -18.97
C LEU A 58 -5.79 -6.02 -18.85
N GLY A 59 -6.86 -6.80 -18.67
CA GLY A 59 -6.80 -8.27 -18.61
C GLY A 59 -6.33 -8.89 -19.92
N LYS A 60 -6.80 -8.37 -21.07
CA LYS A 60 -6.33 -8.78 -22.40
C LYS A 60 -4.88 -8.35 -22.67
N LYS A 61 -4.48 -7.15 -22.25
CA LYS A 61 -3.11 -6.63 -22.42
C LYS A 61 -2.10 -7.36 -21.54
N LEU A 62 -2.47 -7.68 -20.29
CA LEU A 62 -1.66 -8.48 -19.35
C LEU A 62 -1.44 -9.91 -19.86
N GLN A 63 -2.47 -10.63 -20.31
CA GLN A 63 -2.26 -11.95 -20.92
C GLN A 63 -1.38 -11.89 -22.18
N GLY A 64 -1.41 -10.78 -22.91
CA GLY A 64 -0.59 -10.53 -24.10
C GLY A 64 0.89 -10.25 -23.79
N THR A 65 1.18 -9.30 -22.90
CA THR A 65 2.56 -8.90 -22.53
C THR A 65 3.32 -10.00 -21.80
N TRP A 66 2.64 -10.80 -20.98
CA TRP A 66 3.25 -11.95 -20.32
C TRP A 66 3.63 -13.07 -21.30
N LYS A 67 2.90 -13.23 -22.41
CA LYS A 67 3.26 -14.19 -23.48
C LYS A 67 4.43 -13.69 -24.34
N THR A 68 4.56 -12.39 -24.60
CA THR A 68 5.65 -11.83 -25.42
C THR A 68 6.99 -11.72 -24.69
N SER A 69 6.99 -11.41 -23.39
CA SER A 69 8.22 -11.43 -22.56
C SER A 69 8.95 -12.79 -22.60
N ARG A 70 8.20 -13.89 -22.82
CA ARG A 70 8.72 -15.25 -22.94
C ARG A 70 9.52 -15.52 -24.24
N LYS A 71 9.43 -14.67 -25.27
CA LYS A 71 10.09 -14.92 -26.57
C LYS A 71 11.38 -14.12 -26.81
N GLU A 72 11.67 -13.07 -26.06
CA GLU A 72 12.79 -12.14 -26.35
C GLU A 72 14.03 -12.33 -25.45
N GLY A 73 14.12 -13.44 -24.72
CA GLY A 73 15.26 -13.77 -23.86
C GLY A 73 16.46 -14.41 -24.57
N GLN A 74 16.82 -14.02 -25.80
CA GLN A 74 18.10 -14.41 -26.44
C GLN A 74 18.66 -13.34 -27.41
N GLY A 75 19.75 -12.67 -26.98
CA GLY A 75 20.70 -11.87 -27.80
C GLY A 75 20.31 -10.39 -27.98
N SER A 76 21.19 -9.37 -27.92
CA SER A 76 22.66 -9.26 -27.96
C SER A 76 23.09 -7.87 -27.40
N GLY A 77 24.37 -7.71 -27.09
CA GLY A 77 24.92 -6.71 -26.18
C GLY A 77 25.10 -5.27 -26.67
N ALA A 78 25.09 -4.35 -25.70
CA ALA A 78 25.81 -3.08 -25.72
C ALA A 78 26.21 -2.75 -24.26
N VAL A 79 27.50 -2.68 -24.00
CA VAL A 79 28.10 -2.36 -22.69
C VAL A 79 28.32 -0.85 -22.62
N ASP A 80 27.58 -0.16 -21.75
CA ASP A 80 27.87 1.22 -21.38
C ASP A 80 28.82 1.27 -20.17
N ALA A 81 29.81 2.15 -20.25
CA ALA A 81 30.93 2.26 -19.33
C ALA A 81 30.51 2.77 -17.95
N VAL A 82 30.67 1.92 -16.93
CA VAL A 82 30.46 2.25 -15.52
C VAL A 82 31.68 3.01 -14.98
N ILE A 83 31.48 4.25 -14.53
CA ILE A 83 32.48 5.00 -13.75
C ILE A 83 32.56 4.35 -12.35
N PRO A 84 33.72 3.85 -11.88
CA PRO A 84 33.82 3.25 -10.55
C PRO A 84 33.85 4.34 -9.47
N ARG A 85 32.85 4.34 -8.58
CA ARG A 85 32.84 5.12 -7.33
C ARG A 85 33.24 4.23 -6.13
N PRO A 86 33.68 4.82 -5.00
CA PRO A 86 34.45 4.12 -3.97
C PRO A 86 33.70 2.93 -3.40
N LYS A 87 34.40 1.79 -3.33
CA LYS A 87 33.88 0.55 -2.74
C LYS A 87 33.89 0.69 -1.22
N ASP A 88 32.74 0.92 -0.59
CA ASP A 88 32.61 0.50 0.80
C ASP A 88 32.72 -1.03 0.83
N LYS A 89 33.68 -1.52 1.62
CA LYS A 89 33.89 -2.95 1.80
C LYS A 89 32.68 -3.50 2.57
N VAL A 90 31.70 -4.05 1.87
CA VAL A 90 30.66 -4.89 2.49
C VAL A 90 31.39 -6.07 3.14
N GLN A 91 31.37 -6.14 4.47
CA GLN A 91 31.94 -7.26 5.20
C GLN A 91 31.10 -8.51 4.87
N LYS A 92 31.77 -9.53 4.36
CA LYS A 92 31.16 -10.80 3.97
C LYS A 92 30.70 -11.52 5.24
N GLY A 93 29.44 -11.35 5.63
CA GLY A 93 28.86 -12.06 6.78
C GLY A 93 27.78 -11.33 7.59
N GLU A 94 27.64 -10.00 7.45
CA GLU A 94 26.57 -9.28 8.14
C GLU A 94 25.28 -9.28 7.31
N LYS A 95 24.17 -9.70 7.92
CA LYS A 95 22.84 -9.60 7.30
C LYS A 95 22.52 -8.13 7.06
N ARG A 96 22.10 -7.78 5.85
CA ARG A 96 21.66 -6.42 5.52
C ARG A 96 20.18 -6.27 5.85
N LEU A 97 19.88 -6.21 7.14
CA LEU A 97 18.49 -6.19 7.61
C LEU A 97 17.73 -5.00 7.03
N PHE A 98 16.45 -5.21 6.71
CA PHE A 98 15.52 -4.15 6.33
C PHE A 98 14.33 -4.08 7.28
N HIS A 99 13.94 -2.86 7.66
CA HIS A 99 12.74 -2.60 8.44
C HIS A 99 11.52 -2.64 7.53
N VAL A 100 10.48 -3.39 7.90
CA VAL A 100 9.22 -3.43 7.15
C VAL A 100 8.34 -2.28 7.61
N ALA A 101 7.90 -1.42 6.70
CA ALA A 101 7.05 -0.28 7.00
C ALA A 101 5.77 -0.33 6.15
N VAL A 102 4.61 -0.23 6.81
CA VAL A 102 3.31 -0.12 6.14
C VAL A 102 2.56 1.11 6.62
N THR A 103 1.88 1.81 5.72
CA THR A 103 1.04 2.95 6.09
C THR A 103 -0.42 2.52 6.19
N THR A 104 -1.12 2.93 7.25
CA THR A 104 -2.55 2.64 7.45
C THR A 104 -3.29 3.85 7.99
N ASN A 105 -4.57 3.97 7.65
CA ASN A 105 -5.54 4.74 8.44
C ASN A 105 -6.23 3.84 9.49
N GLU A 106 -7.16 4.41 10.25
CA GLU A 106 -7.92 3.70 11.29
C GLU A 106 -9.09 2.83 10.78
N SER A 107 -9.28 2.76 9.46
CA SER A 107 -10.43 2.07 8.86
C SER A 107 -10.42 0.57 9.16
N PRO A 108 -11.60 -0.06 9.36
CA PRO A 108 -11.71 -1.51 9.49
C PRO A 108 -11.07 -2.25 8.30
N TYR A 109 -11.20 -1.69 7.10
CA TYR A 109 -10.59 -2.21 5.88
C TYR A 109 -9.07 -2.42 6.02
N ASN A 110 -8.31 -1.39 6.38
CA ASN A 110 -6.86 -1.52 6.53
C ASN A 110 -6.46 -2.35 7.76
N ARG A 111 -7.29 -2.33 8.82
CA ARG A 111 -7.03 -3.03 10.06
C ARG A 111 -6.81 -4.53 9.86
N TRP A 112 -7.78 -5.22 9.26
CA TRP A 112 -7.69 -6.67 9.09
C TRP A 112 -6.58 -7.07 8.12
N GLN A 113 -6.36 -6.28 7.07
CA GLN A 113 -5.27 -6.49 6.10
C GLN A 113 -3.91 -6.43 6.81
N CYS A 114 -3.67 -5.36 7.58
CA CYS A 114 -2.42 -5.17 8.30
C CYS A 114 -2.14 -6.27 9.34
N ARG A 115 -3.18 -6.81 9.99
CA ARG A 115 -3.03 -7.95 10.92
C ARG A 115 -2.56 -9.22 10.20
N ILE A 116 -3.12 -9.53 9.03
CA ILE A 116 -2.69 -10.67 8.20
C ILE A 116 -1.26 -10.46 7.72
N HIS A 117 -0.93 -9.26 7.24
CA HIS A 117 0.43 -8.92 6.82
C HIS A 117 1.44 -9.09 7.96
N TYR A 118 1.12 -8.56 9.14
CA TYR A 118 1.96 -8.67 10.33
C TYR A 118 2.11 -10.12 10.83
N TYR A 119 1.04 -10.91 10.77
CA TYR A 119 1.12 -12.35 11.06
C TYR A 119 2.16 -13.04 10.16
N TRP A 120 2.08 -12.83 8.84
CA TRP A 120 2.99 -13.47 7.90
C TRP A 120 4.43 -12.91 7.96
N TYR A 121 4.60 -11.63 8.29
CA TYR A 121 5.92 -11.09 8.65
C TYR A 121 6.54 -11.88 9.81
N LYS A 122 5.80 -12.09 10.91
CA LYS A 122 6.30 -12.88 12.05
C LYS A 122 6.65 -14.31 11.66
N GLN A 123 5.85 -14.94 10.78
CA GLN A 123 6.14 -16.29 10.30
C GLN A 123 7.43 -16.38 9.47
N MET A 124 7.82 -15.31 8.78
CA MET A 124 8.95 -15.31 7.84
C MET A 124 10.23 -14.70 8.41
N LYS A 125 10.12 -13.76 9.37
CA LYS A 125 11.24 -12.97 9.89
C LYS A 125 12.43 -13.83 10.33
N ASP A 126 12.19 -14.85 11.13
CA ASP A 126 13.25 -15.63 11.78
C ASP A 126 13.63 -16.90 10.99
N ARG A 127 13.03 -17.11 9.82
CA ARG A 127 13.35 -18.26 8.96
C ARG A 127 14.70 -18.06 8.27
N GLU A 128 15.36 -19.17 7.95
CA GLU A 128 16.62 -19.16 7.21
C GLU A 128 16.47 -18.42 5.87
N GLY A 129 17.47 -17.60 5.53
CA GLY A 129 17.46 -16.76 4.34
C GLY A 129 16.67 -15.44 4.48
N SER A 130 15.99 -15.21 5.60
CA SER A 130 15.36 -13.91 5.89
C SER A 130 16.38 -12.87 6.35
N GLU A 131 16.27 -11.67 5.77
CA GLU A 131 16.92 -10.44 6.23
C GLU A 131 15.87 -9.39 6.67
N MET A 132 14.67 -9.83 7.07
CA MET A 132 13.69 -8.93 7.69
C MET A 132 14.15 -8.54 9.10
N GLY A 133 14.21 -7.23 9.36
CA GLY A 133 14.46 -6.63 10.67
C GLY A 133 13.15 -6.35 11.41
N GLY A 134 12.99 -5.14 11.94
CA GLY A 134 11.79 -4.65 12.60
C GLY A 134 10.60 -4.47 11.66
N PHE A 135 9.44 -4.15 12.26
CA PHE A 135 8.20 -3.86 11.56
C PHE A 135 7.55 -2.65 12.20
N THR A 136 7.06 -1.70 11.41
CA THR A 136 6.26 -0.58 11.88
C THR A 136 5.02 -0.40 11.01
N ARG A 137 3.86 -0.33 11.68
CA ARG A 137 2.64 0.25 11.11
C ARG A 137 2.66 1.77 11.36
N ILE A 138 2.76 2.55 10.30
CA ILE A 138 2.70 4.01 10.35
C ILE A 138 1.22 4.41 10.28
N LEU A 139 0.64 4.75 11.43
CA LEU A 139 -0.77 5.09 11.56
C LEU A 139 -0.96 6.59 11.36
N HIS A 140 -1.52 6.98 10.22
CA HIS A 140 -1.69 8.38 9.83
C HIS A 140 -3.09 8.93 10.15
N SER A 141 -3.57 8.66 11.36
CA SER A 141 -4.85 9.16 11.89
C SER A 141 -4.70 10.35 12.86
N GLY A 142 -3.47 10.66 13.29
CA GLY A 142 -3.20 11.64 14.35
C GLY A 142 -3.57 11.18 15.76
N LYS A 143 -4.06 9.94 15.93
CA LYS A 143 -4.44 9.39 17.25
C LYS A 143 -4.14 7.89 17.35
N PRO A 144 -3.76 7.39 18.54
CA PRO A 144 -3.56 5.97 18.76
C PRO A 144 -4.86 5.18 18.57
N ASP A 145 -4.72 3.89 18.23
CA ASP A 145 -5.80 2.92 18.19
C ASP A 145 -5.45 1.67 19.02
N HIS A 146 -6.40 0.76 19.22
CA HIS A 146 -6.20 -0.47 19.99
C HIS A 146 -5.29 -1.49 19.29
N MET A 147 -4.98 -1.32 18.00
CA MET A 147 -4.07 -2.22 17.29
C MET A 147 -2.61 -2.00 17.66
N MET A 148 -2.30 -0.90 18.36
CA MET A 148 -0.98 -0.66 18.93
C MET A 148 -0.60 -1.71 19.99
N ASP A 149 -1.57 -2.38 20.60
CA ASP A 149 -1.33 -3.49 21.54
C ASP A 149 -0.85 -4.78 20.83
N GLU A 150 -1.08 -4.88 19.52
CA GLU A 150 -0.74 -6.06 18.70
C GLU A 150 0.43 -5.81 17.74
N ILE A 151 0.41 -4.65 17.05
CA ILE A 151 1.32 -4.32 15.95
C ILE A 151 2.17 -3.11 16.38
N PRO A 152 3.52 -3.19 16.33
CA PRO A 152 4.36 -2.03 16.58
C PRO A 152 3.95 -0.88 15.66
N THR A 153 3.54 0.23 16.25
CA THR A 153 2.87 1.31 15.55
C THR A 153 3.52 2.64 15.88
N PHE A 154 3.71 3.48 14.86
CA PHE A 154 4.11 4.86 15.03
C PHE A 154 2.97 5.76 14.54
N VAL A 155 2.45 6.62 15.41
CA VAL A 155 1.33 7.51 15.09
C VAL A 155 1.88 8.80 14.49
N VAL A 156 1.32 9.21 13.36
CA VAL A 156 1.65 10.46 12.68
C VAL A 156 0.37 11.21 12.34
N ASP A 157 0.50 12.51 12.10
CA ASP A 157 -0.64 13.33 11.71
C ASP A 157 -1.05 13.04 10.26
N PRO A 158 -2.36 13.06 9.95
CA PRO A 158 -2.80 13.08 8.56
C PRO A 158 -2.33 14.38 7.87
N LEU A 159 -2.48 14.43 6.55
CA LEU A 159 -2.35 15.67 5.82
C LEU A 159 -3.37 16.69 6.34
N PRO A 160 -3.03 18.00 6.31
CA PRO A 160 -3.99 19.05 6.63
C PRO A 160 -5.27 18.91 5.80
N GLU A 161 -6.41 19.22 6.44
CA GLU A 161 -7.74 19.09 5.84
C GLU A 161 -7.81 19.78 4.47
N GLY A 162 -8.37 19.08 3.49
CA GLY A 162 -8.55 19.56 2.12
C GLY A 162 -7.31 19.48 1.22
N MET A 163 -6.12 19.21 1.76
CA MET A 163 -4.89 19.10 0.96
C MET A 163 -4.90 17.84 0.07
N ASP A 164 -5.55 16.77 0.53
CA ASP A 164 -5.64 15.52 -0.22
C ASP A 164 -6.70 15.55 -1.34
N LYS A 165 -7.61 16.54 -1.32
CA LYS A 165 -8.77 16.66 -2.23
C LYS A 165 -9.56 15.35 -2.37
N GLY A 166 -9.72 14.62 -1.27
CA GLY A 166 -10.40 13.32 -1.24
C GLY A 166 -9.57 12.14 -1.77
N TYR A 167 -8.31 12.36 -2.17
CA TYR A 167 -7.37 11.30 -2.52
C TYR A 167 -6.53 10.91 -1.30
N VAL A 168 -7.13 10.11 -0.41
CA VAL A 168 -6.55 9.71 0.89
C VAL A 168 -5.15 9.10 0.81
N VAL A 169 -4.77 8.55 -0.34
CA VAL A 169 -3.45 7.97 -0.61
C VAL A 169 -2.33 8.99 -0.44
N LEU A 170 -2.60 10.30 -0.58
CA LEU A 170 -1.61 11.36 -0.34
C LEU A 170 -1.09 11.42 1.10
N ASN A 171 -1.82 10.83 2.06
CA ASN A 171 -1.33 10.73 3.43
C ASN A 171 -0.07 9.87 3.56
N ARG A 172 0.17 8.95 2.62
CA ARG A 172 1.31 8.02 2.65
C ARG A 172 2.68 8.69 2.57
N PRO A 173 3.01 9.51 1.55
CA PRO A 173 4.29 10.20 1.52
C PRO A 173 4.49 11.10 2.75
N TRP A 174 3.41 11.70 3.26
CA TRP A 174 3.47 12.50 4.48
C TRP A 174 3.73 11.68 5.74
N ALA A 175 3.12 10.49 5.83
CA ALA A 175 3.32 9.55 6.92
C ALA A 175 4.77 9.05 6.95
N PHE A 176 5.31 8.67 5.78
CA PHE A 176 6.72 8.28 5.68
C PHE A 176 7.66 9.41 6.05
N GLN A 177 7.40 10.65 5.59
CA GLN A 177 8.23 11.79 5.97
C GLN A 177 8.28 11.96 7.50
N GLN A 178 7.13 12.02 8.16
CA GLN A 178 7.07 12.20 9.62
C GLN A 178 7.74 11.03 10.36
N TRP A 179 7.46 9.80 9.96
CA TRP A 179 8.05 8.61 10.58
C TRP A 179 9.58 8.59 10.46
N LEU A 180 10.12 8.91 9.29
CA LEU A 180 11.58 8.96 9.06
C LEU A 180 12.28 10.10 9.80
N GLU A 181 11.57 11.17 10.12
CA GLU A 181 12.06 12.33 10.87
C GLU A 181 12.06 12.09 12.39
N GLN A 182 11.14 11.26 12.89
CA GLN A 182 10.81 11.19 14.32
C GLN A 182 11.05 9.82 14.97
N ALA A 183 11.01 8.73 14.19
CA ALA A 183 11.17 7.38 14.73
C ALA A 183 12.63 6.93 14.78
N GLU A 184 12.97 6.18 15.83
CA GLU A 184 14.22 5.44 15.88
C GLU A 184 14.07 4.13 15.08
N ILE A 185 14.81 4.03 13.98
CA ILE A 185 14.81 2.86 13.09
C ILE A 185 16.22 2.27 13.13
N GLU A 186 16.35 1.05 13.64
CA GLU A 186 17.64 0.36 13.79
C GLU A 186 18.24 0.02 12.43
N GLU A 187 17.43 -0.52 11.51
CA GLU A 187 17.91 -1.01 10.23
C GLU A 187 18.34 0.12 9.27
N GLU A 188 19.32 -0.20 8.42
CA GLU A 188 19.80 0.71 7.36
C GLU A 188 18.90 0.72 6.13
N TYR A 189 18.13 -0.34 5.91
CA TYR A 189 17.22 -0.49 4.79
C TYR A 189 15.77 -0.50 5.26
N ILE A 190 14.87 -0.08 4.40
CA ILE A 190 13.43 -0.06 4.64
C ILE A 190 12.75 -0.76 3.47
N LEU A 191 11.88 -1.73 3.77
CA LEU A 191 10.86 -2.22 2.85
C LEU A 191 9.60 -1.37 3.03
N MET A 192 9.29 -0.54 2.03
CA MET A 192 7.97 0.06 1.91
C MET A 192 7.00 -1.02 1.39
N ALA A 193 6.02 -1.41 2.20
CA ALA A 193 5.04 -2.45 1.90
C ALA A 193 3.60 -1.95 2.08
N GLU A 194 2.63 -2.74 1.61
CA GLU A 194 1.20 -2.50 1.77
C GLU A 194 0.56 -3.42 2.81
N PRO A 195 -0.56 -3.00 3.43
CA PRO A 195 -1.37 -3.87 4.28
C PRO A 195 -1.88 -5.13 3.58
N ASP A 196 -2.07 -5.12 2.26
CA ASP A 196 -2.49 -6.28 1.44
C ASP A 196 -1.33 -7.06 0.80
N HIS A 197 -0.14 -6.98 1.41
CA HIS A 197 0.95 -7.89 1.11
C HIS A 197 0.89 -9.13 2.02
N VAL A 198 1.17 -10.30 1.44
CA VAL A 198 1.38 -11.55 2.19
C VAL A 198 2.75 -12.09 1.85
N PHE A 199 3.63 -12.23 2.84
CA PHE A 199 4.94 -12.86 2.63
C PHE A 199 4.79 -14.37 2.49
N VAL A 200 5.12 -14.91 1.33
CA VAL A 200 4.98 -16.35 1.04
C VAL A 200 6.22 -17.16 1.41
N ARG A 201 7.37 -16.50 1.53
CA ARG A 201 8.65 -17.12 1.89
C ARG A 201 9.61 -16.13 2.57
N PRO A 202 10.68 -16.60 3.23
CA PRO A 202 11.72 -15.73 3.79
C PRO A 202 12.30 -14.82 2.69
N MET A 203 12.46 -13.53 2.99
CA MET A 203 12.91 -12.54 2.01
C MET A 203 14.31 -12.02 2.39
N PRO A 204 15.32 -12.18 1.52
CA PRO A 204 16.59 -11.49 1.67
C PRO A 204 16.44 -10.02 1.23
N ASN A 205 17.39 -9.18 1.59
CA ASN A 205 17.45 -7.82 1.12
C ASN A 205 17.75 -7.81 -0.39
N LEU A 206 16.73 -7.48 -1.18
CA LEU A 206 16.80 -7.48 -2.64
C LEU A 206 17.57 -6.29 -3.20
N ALA A 207 17.85 -5.26 -2.40
CA ALA A 207 18.71 -4.15 -2.77
C ALA A 207 20.17 -4.62 -2.84
N ALA A 208 20.91 -4.15 -3.84
CA ALA A 208 22.29 -4.55 -4.10
C ALA A 208 23.08 -3.38 -4.67
N ASP A 209 24.39 -3.36 -4.43
CA ASP A 209 25.30 -2.35 -4.99
C ASP A 209 24.82 -0.90 -4.79
N PHE A 210 24.31 -0.60 -3.57
CA PHE A 210 23.72 0.69 -3.19
C PHE A 210 22.45 1.09 -3.95
N MET A 211 21.94 0.25 -4.86
CA MET A 211 20.69 0.49 -5.56
C MET A 211 19.51 -0.14 -4.81
N PRO A 212 18.41 0.61 -4.61
CA PRO A 212 17.16 0.03 -4.12
C PRO A 212 16.62 -1.03 -5.09
N ALA A 213 15.76 -1.92 -4.58
CA ALA A 213 15.03 -2.87 -5.40
C ALA A 213 13.54 -2.53 -5.40
N ALA A 214 12.88 -2.64 -6.56
CA ALA A 214 11.47 -2.28 -6.71
C ALA A 214 10.77 -3.22 -7.69
N TYR A 215 9.46 -3.37 -7.52
CA TYR A 215 8.63 -4.06 -8.51
C TYR A 215 8.30 -3.14 -9.70
N PRO A 216 8.57 -3.57 -10.95
CA PRO A 216 8.19 -2.81 -12.14
C PRO A 216 6.70 -2.93 -12.45
N PHE A 217 6.00 -1.80 -12.47
CA PHE A 217 4.58 -1.73 -12.79
C PHE A 217 4.38 -1.40 -14.27
N PHE A 218 3.78 -2.33 -15.01
CA PHE A 218 3.55 -2.19 -16.45
C PHE A 218 2.67 -0.98 -16.86
N TYR A 219 1.90 -0.42 -15.91
CA TYR A 219 1.06 0.76 -16.13
C TYR A 219 1.74 2.10 -15.75
N ILE A 220 2.96 2.03 -15.19
CA ILE A 220 3.82 3.20 -15.01
C ILE A 220 4.69 3.31 -16.26
N GLU A 221 4.31 4.21 -17.16
CA GLU A 221 4.88 4.35 -18.51
C GLU A 221 5.47 5.77 -18.71
N PRO A 222 6.62 6.14 -18.10
CA PRO A 222 7.13 7.52 -18.14
C PRO A 222 7.33 8.08 -19.55
N LYS A 223 7.75 7.25 -20.52
CA LYS A 223 7.88 7.66 -21.93
C LYS A 223 6.55 8.12 -22.54
N LYS A 224 5.45 7.43 -22.23
CA LYS A 224 4.12 7.74 -22.77
C LYS A 224 3.59 9.08 -22.26
N TYR A 225 3.96 9.45 -21.03
CA TYR A 225 3.53 10.67 -20.37
C TYR A 225 4.65 11.73 -20.30
N GLU A 226 5.66 11.67 -21.18
CA GLU A 226 6.83 12.55 -21.12
C GLU A 226 6.43 14.02 -21.07
N THR A 227 5.51 14.47 -21.93
CA THR A 227 5.05 15.86 -21.98
C THR A 227 4.54 16.38 -20.63
N LEU A 228 3.78 15.56 -19.90
CA LEU A 228 3.26 15.92 -18.57
C LEU A 228 4.39 15.85 -17.53
N LEU A 229 5.17 14.78 -17.54
CA LEU A 229 6.25 14.56 -16.57
C LEU A 229 7.37 15.60 -16.68
N ARG A 230 7.61 16.21 -17.85
CA ARG A 230 8.61 17.29 -18.01
C ARG A 230 8.31 18.54 -17.18
N ARG A 231 7.07 18.74 -16.72
CA ARG A 231 6.74 19.82 -15.78
C ARG A 231 7.39 19.63 -14.40
N TYR A 232 7.71 18.37 -14.04
CA TYR A 232 8.22 17.99 -12.71
C TYR A 232 9.57 17.28 -12.76
N TYR A 233 9.97 16.78 -13.94
CA TYR A 233 11.31 16.29 -14.26
C TYR A 233 11.85 17.01 -15.51
N PRO A 234 12.30 18.28 -15.36
CA PRO A 234 12.80 19.10 -16.45
C PRO A 234 13.95 18.45 -17.23
N LYS A 235 14.16 18.87 -18.49
CA LYS A 235 15.15 18.25 -19.39
C LYS A 235 16.59 18.33 -18.86
N ASP A 236 16.92 19.36 -18.09
CA ASP A 236 18.24 19.52 -17.44
C ASP A 236 18.49 18.50 -16.31
N LYS A 237 17.44 17.86 -15.79
CA LYS A 237 17.57 16.79 -14.78
C LYS A 237 17.95 15.43 -15.38
N GLY A 238 17.73 15.24 -16.69
CA GLY A 238 18.11 14.01 -17.39
C GLY A 238 17.06 13.52 -18.40
N PRO A 239 17.33 12.40 -19.08
CA PRO A 239 16.36 11.77 -19.98
C PRO A 239 15.16 11.22 -19.19
N ILE A 240 13.99 11.15 -19.83
CA ILE A 240 12.75 10.67 -19.19
C ILE A 240 12.86 9.21 -18.71
N THR A 241 13.80 8.46 -19.30
CA THR A 241 14.13 7.07 -18.94
C THR A 241 14.80 6.93 -17.58
N ASN A 242 15.22 8.02 -16.94
CA ASN A 242 15.70 7.99 -15.56
C ASN A 242 14.56 7.82 -14.55
N ILE A 243 13.31 8.06 -14.95
CA ILE A 243 12.15 7.73 -14.15
C ILE A 243 11.87 6.24 -14.37
N ASP A 244 12.13 5.44 -13.34
CA ASP A 244 11.86 4.01 -13.37
C ASP A 244 10.34 3.74 -13.45
N PRO A 245 9.90 2.65 -14.10
CA PRO A 245 8.48 2.27 -14.18
C PRO A 245 8.01 1.61 -12.88
N ILE A 246 8.10 2.31 -11.76
CA ILE A 246 7.89 1.80 -10.40
C ILE A 246 6.89 2.65 -9.62
N GLY A 247 6.46 2.15 -8.46
CA GLY A 247 5.80 2.94 -7.42
C GLY A 247 6.54 2.78 -6.10
N ASN A 248 6.01 3.32 -5.01
CA ASN A 248 6.67 3.26 -3.70
C ASN A 248 6.68 1.85 -3.07
N SER A 249 5.85 0.92 -3.55
CA SER A 249 5.64 -0.37 -2.88
C SER A 249 5.39 -1.52 -3.87
N PRO A 250 6.03 -2.69 -3.71
CA PRO A 250 7.11 -2.95 -2.76
C PRO A 250 8.43 -2.33 -3.24
N VAL A 251 9.16 -1.68 -2.32
CA VAL A 251 10.50 -1.16 -2.55
C VAL A 251 11.38 -1.42 -1.33
N ILE A 252 12.57 -2.01 -1.50
CA ILE A 252 13.62 -2.00 -0.49
C ILE A 252 14.64 -0.92 -0.84
N ILE A 253 14.82 0.06 0.05
CA ILE A 253 15.68 1.23 -0.16
C ILE A 253 16.47 1.55 1.11
N LYS A 254 17.65 2.17 0.96
CA LYS A 254 18.38 2.69 2.13
C LYS A 254 17.56 3.79 2.82
N LYS A 255 17.53 3.76 4.15
CA LYS A 255 16.87 4.76 4.99
C LYS A 255 17.31 6.18 4.66
N THR A 256 18.61 6.41 4.42
CA THR A 256 19.18 7.72 4.08
C THR A 256 18.72 8.26 2.72
N ASP A 257 18.48 7.38 1.75
CA ASP A 257 17.97 7.78 0.44
C ASP A 257 16.48 8.09 0.54
N LEU A 258 15.73 7.25 1.26
CA LEU A 258 14.31 7.48 1.50
C LEU A 258 14.05 8.77 2.31
N GLN A 259 14.91 9.11 3.27
CA GLN A 259 14.87 10.38 4.00
C GLN A 259 14.99 11.61 3.09
N GLN A 260 15.79 11.52 2.02
CA GLN A 260 15.93 12.59 1.02
C GLN A 260 14.74 12.61 0.05
N ILE A 261 14.25 11.44 -0.35
CA ILE A 261 13.14 11.29 -1.30
C ILE A 261 11.80 11.69 -0.69
N ALA A 262 11.51 11.32 0.55
CA ALA A 262 10.17 11.43 1.15
C ALA A 262 9.58 12.86 1.11
N PRO A 263 10.33 13.93 1.46
CA PRO A 263 9.83 15.30 1.32
C PRO A 263 9.50 15.69 -0.13
N THR A 264 10.34 15.28 -1.09
CA THR A 264 10.11 15.53 -2.52
C THR A 264 8.91 14.73 -3.03
N TRP A 265 8.80 13.47 -2.65
CA TRP A 265 7.69 12.60 -3.00
C TRP A 265 6.36 13.18 -2.52
N LYS A 266 6.27 13.68 -1.28
CA LYS A 266 5.10 14.40 -0.76
C LYS A 266 4.76 15.61 -1.61
N ASN A 267 5.74 16.48 -1.85
CA ASN A 267 5.51 17.74 -2.56
C ASN A 267 5.11 17.52 -4.02
N VAL A 268 5.74 16.57 -4.71
CA VAL A 268 5.38 16.20 -6.09
C VAL A 268 3.98 15.58 -6.11
N SER A 269 3.63 14.73 -5.14
CA SER A 269 2.29 14.13 -5.05
C SER A 269 1.19 15.20 -4.89
N ILE A 270 1.41 16.19 -4.02
CA ILE A 270 0.49 17.32 -3.84
C ILE A 270 0.44 18.18 -5.12
N ALA A 271 1.58 18.42 -5.75
CA ALA A 271 1.63 19.23 -6.96
C ALA A 271 0.95 18.55 -8.16
N PHE A 272 1.07 17.22 -8.28
CA PHE A 272 0.31 16.43 -9.26
C PHE A 272 -1.19 16.51 -8.98
N LYS A 273 -1.61 16.38 -7.73
CA LYS A 273 -3.04 16.47 -7.36
C LYS A 273 -3.63 17.87 -7.61
N ASN A 274 -2.79 18.89 -7.69
CA ASN A 274 -3.18 20.25 -8.01
C ASN A 274 -3.13 20.59 -9.51
N ASP A 275 -2.54 19.75 -10.34
CA ASP A 275 -2.54 19.88 -11.80
C ASP A 275 -3.65 19.00 -12.38
N GLU A 276 -4.70 19.62 -12.92
CA GLU A 276 -5.88 18.91 -13.43
C GLU A 276 -5.56 17.93 -14.55
N GLU A 277 -4.59 18.25 -15.42
CA GLU A 277 -4.22 17.36 -16.53
C GLU A 277 -3.46 16.14 -16.01
N VAL A 278 -2.59 16.34 -15.03
CA VAL A 278 -1.79 15.28 -14.40
C VAL A 278 -2.66 14.40 -13.51
N ASP A 279 -3.52 14.98 -12.68
CA ASP A 279 -4.46 14.24 -11.83
C ASP A 279 -5.39 13.38 -12.69
N LYS A 280 -5.92 13.93 -13.78
CA LYS A 280 -6.74 13.18 -14.73
C LYS A 280 -5.95 12.08 -15.44
N ALA A 281 -4.69 12.32 -15.81
CA ALA A 281 -3.88 11.36 -16.55
C ALA A 281 -3.41 10.18 -15.70
N PHE A 282 -3.01 10.43 -14.45
CA PHE A 282 -2.46 9.41 -13.56
C PHE A 282 -3.51 8.81 -12.63
N GLY A 283 -4.52 9.58 -12.23
CA GLY A 283 -5.63 9.12 -11.39
C GLY A 283 -5.15 8.36 -10.15
N TRP A 284 -5.57 7.11 -10.00
CA TRP A 284 -5.30 6.31 -8.82
C TRP A 284 -3.81 5.95 -8.61
N VAL A 285 -2.96 6.03 -9.64
CA VAL A 285 -1.49 5.77 -9.55
C VAL A 285 -0.66 7.04 -9.45
N LEU A 286 -1.29 8.19 -9.22
CA LEU A 286 -0.63 9.49 -9.16
C LEU A 286 0.53 9.52 -8.16
N GLU A 287 0.31 9.01 -6.96
CA GLU A 287 1.33 8.95 -5.92
C GLU A 287 2.51 8.06 -6.35
N MET A 288 2.26 6.94 -7.03
CA MET A 288 3.31 6.05 -7.54
C MET A 288 4.22 6.77 -8.56
N TYR A 289 3.64 7.52 -9.50
CA TYR A 289 4.43 8.35 -10.42
C TYR A 289 5.22 9.43 -9.67
N ALA A 290 4.64 10.02 -8.62
CA ALA A 290 5.32 11.03 -7.82
C ALA A 290 6.53 10.44 -7.07
N TYR A 291 6.43 9.20 -6.55
CA TYR A 291 7.58 8.49 -5.97
C TYR A 291 8.68 8.23 -7.01
N ALA A 292 8.30 7.76 -8.22
CA ALA A 292 9.26 7.52 -9.30
C ALA A 292 9.97 8.80 -9.74
N VAL A 293 9.24 9.91 -9.87
CA VAL A 293 9.80 11.23 -10.20
C VAL A 293 10.71 11.73 -9.08
N ALA A 294 10.29 11.62 -7.81
CA ALA A 294 11.11 12.04 -6.67
C ALA A 294 12.42 11.24 -6.60
N SER A 295 12.37 9.93 -6.82
CA SER A 295 13.57 9.09 -6.88
C SER A 295 14.53 9.55 -8.00
N ALA A 296 14.00 9.79 -9.20
CA ALA A 296 14.79 10.28 -10.33
C ALA A 296 15.39 11.68 -10.10
N LEU A 297 14.68 12.57 -9.40
CA LEU A 297 15.18 13.90 -9.03
C LEU A 297 16.37 13.83 -8.06
N HIS A 298 16.42 12.79 -7.23
CA HIS A 298 17.52 12.51 -6.31
C HIS A 298 18.59 11.58 -6.90
N GLY A 299 18.48 11.23 -8.19
CA GLY A 299 19.45 10.37 -8.88
C GLY A 299 19.44 8.91 -8.40
N VAL A 300 18.32 8.46 -7.82
CA VAL A 300 18.13 7.09 -7.32
C VAL A 300 17.45 6.24 -8.39
N SER A 301 18.15 5.18 -8.83
CA SER A 301 17.64 4.18 -9.79
C SER A 301 17.48 2.82 -9.13
N HIS A 302 16.49 2.04 -9.59
CA HIS A 302 16.09 0.80 -8.95
C HIS A 302 16.51 -0.45 -9.75
N ILE A 303 16.87 -1.50 -9.02
CA ILE A 303 16.90 -2.86 -9.53
C ILE A 303 15.45 -3.33 -9.68
N LEU A 304 15.01 -3.51 -10.93
CA LEU A 304 13.65 -3.96 -11.23
C LEU A 304 13.52 -5.48 -11.00
N ARG A 305 12.68 -5.88 -10.06
CA ARG A 305 12.51 -7.27 -9.63
C ARG A 305 11.10 -7.78 -9.91
N GLN A 306 10.95 -8.60 -10.95
CA GLN A 306 9.68 -9.25 -11.28
C GLN A 306 9.28 -10.30 -10.24
N ASP A 307 10.27 -10.93 -9.61
CA ASP A 307 10.10 -11.91 -8.53
C ASP A 307 9.82 -11.26 -7.16
N PHE A 308 9.66 -9.93 -7.09
CA PHE A 308 9.37 -9.27 -5.82
C PHE A 308 7.96 -9.62 -5.33
N MET A 309 6.98 -9.56 -6.22
CA MET A 309 5.59 -9.89 -5.89
C MET A 309 4.81 -10.47 -7.08
N VAL A 310 3.73 -11.18 -6.76
CA VAL A 310 2.69 -11.62 -7.70
C VAL A 310 1.36 -10.93 -7.38
N GLN A 311 0.52 -10.77 -8.41
CA GLN A 311 -0.75 -10.06 -8.33
C GLN A 311 -1.89 -10.96 -8.84
N PRO A 312 -2.47 -11.82 -7.99
CA PRO A 312 -3.67 -12.57 -8.36
C PRO A 312 -4.84 -11.62 -8.70
N PRO A 313 -5.72 -12.00 -9.64
CA PRO A 313 -5.75 -13.26 -10.37
C PRO A 313 -4.85 -13.28 -11.63
N PHE A 314 -4.08 -12.22 -11.89
CA PHE A 314 -3.33 -12.05 -13.14
C PHE A 314 -1.99 -12.81 -13.17
N SER A 315 -1.33 -12.94 -12.03
CA SER A 315 -0.20 -13.88 -11.85
C SER A 315 -0.75 -15.26 -11.52
N THR A 316 -0.44 -16.29 -12.31
CA THR A 316 -1.02 -17.63 -12.12
C THR A 316 -0.20 -18.56 -11.24
N GLU A 317 1.11 -18.37 -11.19
CA GLU A 317 2.09 -19.19 -10.47
C GLU A 317 2.87 -18.29 -9.49
N LEU A 318 3.35 -18.86 -8.39
CA LEU A 318 4.18 -18.12 -7.44
C LEU A 318 5.57 -17.83 -8.01
N ASP A 319 6.15 -18.74 -8.78
CA ASP A 319 7.45 -18.57 -9.49
C ASP A 319 8.58 -17.97 -8.65
N GLY A 320 8.66 -18.37 -7.38
CA GLY A 320 9.66 -17.84 -6.46
C GLY A 320 9.41 -16.40 -6.04
N ALA A 321 8.21 -15.84 -6.23
CA ALA A 321 7.86 -14.55 -5.67
C ALA A 321 7.94 -14.54 -4.14
N TYR A 322 8.18 -13.36 -3.56
CA TYR A 322 8.24 -13.21 -2.10
C TYR A 322 6.93 -12.72 -1.49
N ILE A 323 6.14 -11.96 -2.25
CA ILE A 323 4.89 -11.35 -1.81
C ILE A 323 3.75 -11.76 -2.73
N ILE A 324 2.60 -12.12 -2.16
CA ILE A 324 1.31 -12.00 -2.85
C ILE A 324 0.73 -10.62 -2.50
N HIS A 325 0.43 -9.82 -3.52
CA HIS A 325 -0.26 -8.54 -3.37
C HIS A 325 -1.70 -8.69 -3.90
N TYR A 326 -2.67 -8.80 -2.99
CA TYR A 326 -4.06 -9.15 -3.32
C TYR A 326 -4.94 -7.92 -3.62
N THR A 327 -4.48 -7.08 -4.54
CA THR A 327 -5.16 -5.81 -4.84
C THR A 327 -6.42 -5.98 -5.70
N TYR A 328 -6.50 -7.03 -6.52
CA TYR A 328 -7.59 -7.26 -7.47
C TYR A 328 -8.60 -8.29 -6.96
N GLY A 329 -9.88 -8.08 -7.30
CA GLY A 329 -10.93 -9.07 -7.09
C GLY A 329 -10.66 -10.35 -7.89
N CYS A 330 -10.81 -11.48 -7.22
CA CYS A 330 -10.68 -12.83 -7.77
C CYS A 330 -12.07 -13.44 -7.87
N ASP A 331 -12.73 -13.23 -9.01
CA ASP A 331 -14.08 -13.71 -9.28
C ASP A 331 -14.05 -14.89 -10.27
N TYR A 332 -14.56 -16.04 -9.86
CA TYR A 332 -14.53 -17.26 -10.65
C TYR A 332 -15.90 -17.94 -10.70
N ASN A 333 -16.18 -18.61 -11.80
CA ASN A 333 -17.26 -19.60 -11.84
C ASN A 333 -16.81 -20.92 -11.19
N MET A 334 -17.74 -21.83 -10.93
CA MET A 334 -17.42 -23.11 -10.28
C MET A 334 -16.58 -24.08 -11.13
N LYS A 335 -16.31 -23.75 -12.40
CA LYS A 335 -15.37 -24.47 -13.28
C LYS A 335 -13.94 -23.94 -13.17
N GLY A 336 -13.70 -22.90 -12.37
CA GLY A 336 -12.39 -22.27 -12.21
C GLY A 336 -12.05 -21.24 -13.29
N GLU A 337 -13.04 -20.74 -14.04
CA GLU A 337 -12.84 -19.73 -15.07
C GLU A 337 -13.09 -18.33 -14.50
N LEU A 338 -12.17 -17.39 -14.75
CA LEU A 338 -12.24 -16.01 -14.25
C LEU A 338 -13.41 -15.25 -14.91
N THR A 339 -14.25 -14.60 -14.10
CA THR A 339 -15.42 -13.83 -14.57
C THR A 339 -15.11 -12.33 -14.60
N TYR A 340 -14.55 -11.85 -15.70
CA TYR A 340 -14.20 -10.44 -15.87
C TYR A 340 -15.39 -9.49 -15.69
N GLY A 341 -15.23 -8.49 -14.82
CA GLY A 341 -16.21 -7.42 -14.61
C GLY A 341 -17.54 -7.88 -14.03
N LYS A 342 -17.61 -9.09 -13.44
CA LYS A 342 -18.82 -9.65 -12.82
C LYS A 342 -18.44 -10.38 -11.55
N ILE A 343 -19.30 -10.28 -10.54
CA ILE A 343 -19.20 -11.08 -9.32
C ILE A 343 -19.33 -12.55 -9.72
N GLY A 344 -18.30 -13.33 -9.37
CA GLY A 344 -18.23 -14.76 -9.64
C GLY A 344 -19.10 -15.58 -8.68
N GLU A 345 -19.31 -16.85 -9.00
CA GLU A 345 -19.94 -17.81 -8.07
C GLU A 345 -19.06 -18.07 -6.85
N TRP A 346 -17.74 -18.07 -7.05
CA TRP A 346 -16.74 -17.97 -6.00
C TRP A 346 -16.01 -16.63 -6.11
N ARG A 347 -15.77 -15.97 -4.98
CA ARG A 347 -15.14 -14.65 -4.93
C ARG A 347 -14.18 -14.52 -3.75
N PHE A 348 -13.01 -13.95 -4.03
CA PHE A 348 -12.19 -13.26 -3.05
C PHE A 348 -11.93 -11.83 -3.51
N ASP A 349 -12.49 -10.85 -2.82
CA ASP A 349 -12.14 -9.43 -3.01
C ASP A 349 -12.14 -8.74 -1.67
N LYS A 350 -11.01 -8.12 -1.31
CA LYS A 350 -10.88 -7.39 -0.06
C LYS A 350 -11.93 -6.27 0.11
N ARG A 351 -12.44 -5.71 -1.00
CA ARG A 351 -13.47 -4.66 -0.99
C ARG A 351 -14.83 -5.15 -0.54
N SER A 352 -15.08 -6.47 -0.60
CA SER A 352 -16.26 -7.07 0.01
C SER A 352 -16.22 -7.02 1.55
N PHE A 353 -15.09 -6.61 2.13
CA PHE A 353 -14.82 -6.51 3.57
C PHE A 353 -14.32 -5.11 3.95
N SER A 354 -14.89 -4.06 3.35
CA SER A 354 -14.55 -2.66 3.68
C SER A 354 -15.01 -2.25 5.08
N GLY A 355 -16.17 -2.75 5.52
CA GLY A 355 -16.75 -2.43 6.82
C GLY A 355 -16.20 -3.24 7.99
N GLY A 356 -15.33 -4.24 7.76
CA GLY A 356 -15.00 -5.21 8.80
C GLY A 356 -14.06 -6.32 8.37
N ALA A 357 -13.59 -7.13 9.32
CA ALA A 357 -12.63 -8.19 9.02
C ALA A 357 -13.25 -9.33 8.19
N ILE A 358 -12.45 -9.89 7.28
CA ILE A 358 -12.80 -11.09 6.51
C ILE A 358 -13.11 -12.27 7.45
N PRO A 359 -14.11 -13.13 7.15
CA PRO A 359 -14.44 -14.26 8.03
C PRO A 359 -13.34 -15.32 8.05
N ARG A 360 -13.31 -16.13 9.11
CA ARG A 360 -12.48 -17.33 9.18
C ARG A 360 -13.04 -18.37 8.23
N ASN A 361 -12.17 -19.30 7.80
CA ASN A 361 -12.56 -20.45 6.98
C ASN A 361 -13.27 -20.05 5.68
N MET A 362 -12.74 -19.05 4.99
CA MET A 362 -13.16 -18.70 3.63
C MET A 362 -13.16 -19.95 2.75
N PRO A 363 -14.19 -20.15 1.91
CA PRO A 363 -14.27 -21.32 1.04
C PRO A 363 -13.06 -21.33 0.09
N MET A 364 -12.43 -22.49 -0.06
CA MET A 364 -11.37 -22.67 -1.05
C MET A 364 -11.91 -22.44 -2.47
N PRO A 365 -11.10 -21.85 -3.37
CA PRO A 365 -11.51 -21.67 -4.75
C PRO A 365 -11.77 -23.00 -5.47
N PRO A 366 -12.62 -23.02 -6.52
CA PRO A 366 -12.90 -24.21 -7.30
C PRO A 366 -11.64 -24.74 -8.00
N LYS A 367 -11.67 -26.02 -8.39
CA LYS A 367 -10.59 -26.65 -9.15
C LYS A 367 -10.36 -25.90 -10.46
N GLY A 368 -9.09 -25.66 -10.81
CA GLY A 368 -8.70 -24.95 -12.03
C GLY A 368 -8.37 -23.47 -11.82
N VAL A 369 -8.66 -22.93 -10.64
CA VAL A 369 -8.21 -21.59 -10.23
C VAL A 369 -6.67 -21.57 -10.04
N PRO A 370 -5.98 -20.46 -10.38
CA PRO A 370 -4.52 -20.40 -10.31
C PRO A 370 -3.93 -20.60 -8.92
N GLU A 371 -2.68 -21.08 -8.87
CA GLU A 371 -1.92 -21.38 -7.65
C GLU A 371 -1.89 -20.17 -6.70
N THR A 372 -1.64 -18.99 -7.22
CA THR A 372 -1.53 -17.75 -6.43
C THR A 372 -2.82 -17.42 -5.67
N VAL A 373 -3.99 -17.67 -6.28
CA VAL A 373 -5.30 -17.43 -5.67
C VAL A 373 -5.59 -18.50 -4.62
N VAL A 374 -5.30 -19.77 -4.93
CA VAL A 374 -5.41 -20.87 -3.95
C VAL A 374 -4.54 -20.55 -2.73
N ARG A 375 -3.26 -20.22 -2.96
CA ARG A 375 -2.31 -19.91 -1.90
C ARG A 375 -2.72 -18.71 -1.06
N LEU A 376 -3.22 -17.65 -1.69
CA LEU A 376 -3.75 -16.49 -0.98
C LEU A 376 -4.83 -16.88 0.02
N VAL A 377 -5.81 -17.69 -0.41
CA VAL A 377 -6.94 -18.09 0.44
C VAL A 377 -6.49 -19.02 1.56
N GLU A 378 -5.57 -19.96 1.30
CA GLU A 378 -4.94 -20.78 2.35
C GLU A 378 -4.28 -19.91 3.42
N MET A 379 -3.50 -18.93 2.99
CA MET A 379 -2.73 -18.08 3.89
C MET A 379 -3.59 -17.11 4.68
N VAL A 380 -4.69 -16.62 4.09
CA VAL A 380 -5.71 -15.85 4.81
C VAL A 380 -6.42 -16.73 5.84
N ASN A 381 -6.83 -17.94 5.46
CA ASN A 381 -7.48 -18.87 6.39
C ASN A 381 -6.57 -19.24 7.56
N GLU A 382 -5.29 -19.51 7.29
CA GLU A 382 -4.32 -19.79 8.35
C GLU A 382 -4.12 -18.59 9.28
N ALA A 383 -3.92 -17.38 8.72
CA ALA A 383 -3.74 -16.18 9.52
C ALA A 383 -4.98 -15.90 10.39
N THR A 384 -6.17 -15.86 9.79
CA THR A 384 -7.41 -15.62 10.53
C THR A 384 -7.68 -16.68 11.58
N ALA A 385 -7.33 -17.95 11.34
CA ALA A 385 -7.42 -19.03 12.33
C ALA A 385 -6.53 -18.78 13.56
N ASN A 386 -5.30 -18.30 13.35
CA ASN A 386 -4.27 -18.24 14.39
C ASN A 386 -4.09 -16.86 15.04
N ILE A 387 -4.65 -15.79 14.47
CA ILE A 387 -4.61 -14.45 15.09
C ILE A 387 -5.59 -14.41 16.29
N PRO A 388 -5.11 -14.13 17.51
CA PRO A 388 -5.96 -13.98 18.69
C PRO A 388 -6.96 -12.83 18.53
N GLY A 389 -8.17 -12.97 19.05
CA GLY A 389 -9.18 -11.89 18.96
C GLY A 389 -9.54 -11.50 17.52
N TRP A 390 -9.52 -12.45 16.57
CA TRP A 390 -10.07 -12.20 15.24
C TRP A 390 -11.60 -12.17 15.28
N GLU A 391 -12.16 -10.96 15.28
CA GLU A 391 -13.59 -10.71 15.22
C GLU A 391 -14.01 -10.41 13.78
N GLU A 392 -14.83 -11.27 13.21
CA GLU A 392 -15.30 -11.19 11.81
C GLU A 392 -16.41 -10.16 11.64
N GLY A 393 -16.55 -9.63 10.42
CA GLY A 393 -17.64 -8.72 10.08
C GLY A 393 -17.45 -7.30 10.62
N GLN A 394 -18.53 -6.52 10.61
CA GLN A 394 -18.47 -5.09 10.95
C GLN A 394 -18.01 -4.87 12.39
N GLN A 395 -16.83 -4.26 12.54
CA GLN A 395 -16.34 -3.81 13.84
C GLN A 395 -16.85 -2.39 14.06
N ARG A 396 -17.74 -2.22 15.05
CA ARG A 396 -18.40 -0.95 15.39
C ARG A 396 -17.47 0.01 16.11
#